data_AF-A0A520C8U9-F1
#
_entry.id   AF-A0A520C8U9-F1
#
_cell.length_a   1.000
_cell.length_b   1.000
_cell.length_c   1.000
_cell.angle_alpha   90.00
_cell.angle_beta   90.00
_cell.angle_gamma   90.00
#
_symmetry.space_group_name_H-M   'P 1'
#
loop_
_entity.id
_entity.type
_entity.pdbx_description
1 polymer ?
#
loop_
_entity_poly.entity_id
_entity_poly.type
_entity_poly.pdbx_seq_one_letter_code
_entity_poly.pdbx_strand_id
1 'polypeptide(L)'
;MNAITRNELVHLDAPVVEFTLNGQPVTARASETLIEVADREGVAIPRLCYKPGMDTAGNCRACMVEINGERTLAPSCCRFPTAGMQVTTDSERALHAQRMVLELLQSDMPETSYTLHNEVDVWAEELAVGKPRFAPRARVAPDLSHPAMTVNLDACIQCTRCVRACRDEQMNDVIGLALRGEAEKIVFDMDDPMGNSTCVACGECVQACPTGALMPAREAALTIPDKQVDSVCPYCGVGCQLTYNVKDNKILYVEGRDGPANHGRLCVKGRYGFDYAHHPHRLTVPLIRREGVPKNGDFAMDPDRVMDVFREATWEEALALTGGKLRGIRDSAGPRALAGFGSAKGSNEEAYLFQKLVRTGFGSNNVDHCTRLCHASSVVALLEGIGSGAVSNPVMDVTKAEVIVIIGANPTVNHPVAATWIKNAVANGSKLIVMDPRRSDLSRLAHRSLQFRADTDVAMLNAMMHVIVNENLVDEGFIASRTIGYEELKANVAEYSPEKMAPICGIDAETLRYVARLYATSKGSMILWGMGVS
;
A
#
# COMPACT_ATOMS: atom_id res chain seq x y z
N MET A 1 5.00 5.08 19.01
CA MET A 1 5.20 6.37 18.32
C MET A 1 6.05 6.08 17.10
N ASN A 2 5.48 6.17 15.89
CA ASN A 2 6.27 6.06 14.67
C ASN A 2 7.25 7.25 14.67
N ALA A 3 8.53 7.01 14.41
CA ALA A 3 9.47 8.12 14.27
C ALA A 3 8.96 9.12 13.20
N ILE A 4 9.28 10.38 13.37
CA ILE A 4 8.82 11.47 12.51
C ILE A 4 9.64 11.44 11.21
N THR A 5 8.99 11.55 10.05
CA THR A 5 9.70 11.66 8.75
C THR A 5 10.46 12.99 8.64
N ARG A 6 11.43 13.10 7.72
CA ARG A 6 12.17 14.36 7.53
C ARG A 6 11.27 15.54 7.17
N ASN A 7 10.23 15.31 6.36
CA ASN A 7 9.27 16.34 6.00
C ASN A 7 8.39 16.72 7.21
N GLU A 8 7.92 15.73 7.98
CA GLU A 8 7.18 16.00 9.22
C GLU A 8 8.02 16.75 10.28
N LEU A 9 9.34 16.51 10.36
CA LEU A 9 10.24 17.29 11.22
C LEU A 9 10.26 18.76 10.81
N VAL A 10 10.34 19.05 9.51
CA VAL A 10 10.29 20.43 8.98
C VAL A 10 8.96 21.09 9.33
N HIS A 11 7.84 20.36 9.28
CA HIS A 11 6.54 20.87 9.74
C HIS A 11 6.46 21.08 11.26
N LEU A 12 7.11 20.23 12.06
CA LEU A 12 7.13 20.34 13.52
C LEU A 12 8.06 21.44 14.04
N ASP A 13 9.08 21.82 13.29
CA ASP A 13 9.97 22.93 13.63
C ASP A 13 9.41 24.30 13.22
N ALA A 14 8.29 24.33 12.50
CA ALA A 14 7.64 25.57 12.10
C ALA A 14 7.13 26.34 13.35
N PRO A 15 7.33 27.67 13.39
CA PRO A 15 6.93 28.49 14.53
C PRO A 15 5.41 28.46 14.69
N VAL A 16 4.98 28.51 15.95
CA VAL A 16 3.58 28.68 16.29
C VAL A 16 3.20 30.15 16.15
N VAL A 17 2.10 30.42 15.47
CA VAL A 17 1.56 31.76 15.23
C VAL A 17 0.14 31.86 15.76
N GLU A 18 -0.20 33.03 16.28
CA GLU A 18 -1.56 33.40 16.68
C GLU A 18 -2.21 34.25 15.59
N PHE A 19 -3.44 33.92 15.22
CA PHE A 19 -4.22 34.64 14.21
C PHE A 19 -5.71 34.52 14.55
N THR A 20 -6.60 35.18 13.80
CA THR A 20 -8.06 35.03 14.00
C THR A 20 -8.73 34.32 12.83
N LEU A 21 -9.65 33.41 13.14
CA LEU A 21 -10.51 32.70 12.20
C LEU A 21 -11.96 32.97 12.59
N ASN A 22 -12.74 33.62 11.72
CA ASN A 22 -14.12 34.04 11.99
C ASN A 22 -14.26 34.82 13.31
N GLY A 23 -13.28 35.70 13.58
CA GLY A 23 -13.22 36.51 14.79
C GLY A 23 -12.77 35.77 16.06
N GLN A 24 -12.58 34.45 16.01
CA GLN A 24 -12.05 33.66 17.13
C GLN A 24 -10.52 33.60 17.07
N PRO A 25 -9.82 33.78 18.20
CA PRO A 25 -8.36 33.60 18.24
C PRO A 25 -8.01 32.12 18.10
N VAL A 26 -7.09 31.82 17.19
CA VAL A 26 -6.62 30.47 16.89
C VAL A 26 -5.09 30.46 16.88
N THR A 27 -4.52 29.37 17.38
CA THR A 27 -3.08 29.13 17.39
C THR A 27 -2.76 27.97 16.45
N ALA A 28 -1.85 28.16 15.50
CA ALA A 28 -1.45 27.11 14.57
C ALA A 28 0.03 27.20 14.24
N ARG A 29 0.62 26.12 13.72
CA ARG A 29 1.97 26.17 13.15
C ARG A 29 1.91 26.93 11.84
N ALA A 30 2.95 27.71 11.54
CA ALA A 30 3.07 28.44 10.28
C ALA A 30 3.19 27.52 9.04
N SER A 31 3.29 26.20 9.24
CA SER A 31 3.29 25.18 8.20
C SER A 31 1.95 24.47 8.00
N GLU A 32 0.94 24.71 8.85
CA GLU A 32 -0.42 24.21 8.63
C GLU A 32 -1.14 25.15 7.65
N THR A 33 -1.89 24.61 6.71
CA THR A 33 -2.73 25.41 5.82
C THR A 33 -4.01 25.87 6.54
N LEU A 34 -4.61 26.98 6.10
CA LEU A 34 -5.83 27.51 6.70
C LEU A 34 -6.99 26.50 6.68
N ILE A 35 -7.04 25.60 5.69
CA ILE A 35 -8.07 24.55 5.63
C ILE A 35 -7.86 23.46 6.68
N GLU A 36 -6.61 23.08 6.98
CA GLU A 36 -6.28 22.12 8.04
C GLU A 36 -6.59 22.71 9.41
N VAL A 37 -6.26 23.99 9.60
CA VAL A 37 -6.62 24.70 10.83
C VAL A 37 -8.14 24.79 10.96
N ALA A 38 -8.87 25.13 9.90
CA ALA A 38 -10.32 25.18 9.92
C ALA A 38 -10.96 23.82 10.28
N ASP A 39 -10.42 22.70 9.77
CA ASP A 39 -10.89 21.35 10.14
C ASP A 39 -10.75 21.08 11.63
N ARG A 40 -9.60 21.45 12.21
CA ARG A 40 -9.33 21.28 13.64
C ARG A 40 -10.25 22.14 14.51
N GLU A 41 -10.58 23.34 14.06
CA GLU A 41 -11.49 24.25 14.75
C GLU A 41 -12.97 23.99 14.45
N GLY A 42 -13.30 22.97 13.65
CA GLY A 42 -14.68 22.61 13.30
C GLY A 42 -15.37 23.61 12.35
N VAL A 43 -14.60 24.38 11.58
CA VAL A 43 -15.10 25.35 10.60
C VAL A 43 -15.16 24.70 9.22
N ALA A 44 -16.38 24.50 8.71
CA ALA A 44 -16.59 23.95 7.38
C ALA A 44 -16.15 24.93 6.29
N ILE A 45 -15.33 24.45 5.35
CA ILE A 45 -14.92 25.17 4.14
C ILE A 45 -15.08 24.23 2.95
N PRO A 46 -15.77 24.66 1.86
CA PRO A 46 -15.95 23.83 0.68
C PRO A 46 -14.64 23.39 0.06
N ARG A 47 -14.57 22.14 -0.38
CA ARG A 47 -13.33 21.53 -0.88
C ARG A 47 -13.64 20.44 -1.90
N LEU A 48 -12.89 20.45 -3.00
CA LEU A 48 -13.05 19.47 -4.08
C LEU A 48 -11.71 18.94 -4.61
N CYS A 49 -10.67 19.77 -4.67
CA CYS A 49 -9.32 19.31 -5.05
C CYS A 49 -8.44 19.01 -3.83
N TYR A 50 -8.76 19.53 -2.65
CA TYR A 50 -8.01 19.25 -1.42
C TYR A 50 -8.47 17.91 -0.82
N LYS A 51 -7.52 17.04 -0.47
CA LYS A 51 -7.74 15.80 0.28
C LYS A 51 -6.61 15.69 1.31
N PRO A 52 -6.89 15.41 2.59
CA PRO A 52 -5.84 15.23 3.59
C PRO A 52 -4.80 14.20 3.15
N GLY A 53 -3.53 14.46 3.45
CA GLY A 53 -2.40 13.60 3.07
C GLY A 53 -1.91 13.76 1.63
N MET A 54 -2.56 14.59 0.80
CA MET A 54 -2.11 14.89 -0.56
C MET A 54 -1.58 16.32 -0.66
N ASP A 55 -0.53 16.53 -1.46
CA ASP A 55 -0.03 17.86 -1.79
C ASP A 55 -1.12 18.77 -2.35
N THR A 56 -1.10 20.04 -1.98
CA THR A 56 -2.19 20.98 -2.31
C THR A 56 -2.02 21.54 -3.73
N ALA A 57 -3.12 21.59 -4.49
CA ALA A 57 -3.10 22.02 -5.89
C ALA A 57 -3.80 23.37 -6.15
N GLY A 58 -4.87 23.67 -5.39
CA GLY A 58 -5.66 24.87 -5.60
C GLY A 58 -6.46 24.92 -6.90
N ASN A 59 -6.63 23.80 -7.62
CA ASN A 59 -7.33 23.76 -8.92
C ASN A 59 -8.79 24.24 -8.85
N CYS A 60 -9.56 23.75 -7.87
CA CYS A 60 -11.01 23.95 -7.86
C CYS A 60 -11.45 25.36 -7.44
N ARG A 61 -10.65 26.06 -6.62
CA ARG A 61 -11.03 27.35 -6.00
C ARG A 61 -12.37 27.31 -5.23
N ALA A 62 -12.83 26.15 -4.76
CA ALA A 62 -14.03 26.05 -3.92
C ALA A 62 -13.77 26.54 -2.49
N CYS A 63 -12.52 26.53 -2.03
CA CYS A 63 -12.13 26.83 -0.65
C CYS A 63 -11.73 28.30 -0.41
N MET A 64 -12.31 29.25 -1.16
CA MET A 64 -11.85 30.64 -1.11
C MET A 64 -12.31 31.32 0.17
N VAL A 65 -11.37 31.94 0.89
CA VAL A 65 -11.61 32.68 2.14
C VAL A 65 -11.15 34.13 2.00
N GLU A 66 -11.71 35.02 2.81
CA GLU A 66 -11.30 36.41 2.86
C GLU A 66 -10.23 36.62 3.94
N ILE A 67 -9.19 37.37 3.61
CA ILE A 67 -8.12 37.74 4.54
C ILE A 67 -8.09 39.26 4.63
N ASN A 68 -8.22 39.80 5.83
CA ASN A 68 -8.26 41.24 6.04
C ASN A 68 -6.98 41.91 5.52
N GLY A 69 -7.13 43.00 4.78
CA GLY A 69 -6.03 43.71 4.13
C GLY A 69 -5.62 43.17 2.75
N GLU A 70 -6.12 42.00 2.33
CA GLU A 70 -5.84 41.46 1.01
C GLU A 70 -6.89 41.85 -0.03
N ARG A 71 -6.43 42.27 -1.21
CA ARG A 71 -7.33 42.67 -2.31
C ARG A 71 -8.11 41.48 -2.87
N THR A 72 -7.54 40.28 -2.89
CA THR A 72 -8.14 39.08 -3.50
C THR A 72 -8.46 38.05 -2.43
N LEU A 73 -9.50 37.24 -2.66
CA LEU A 73 -9.74 36.05 -1.84
C LEU A 73 -8.55 35.08 -1.98
N ALA A 74 -8.29 34.30 -0.95
CA ALA A 74 -7.21 33.32 -0.92
C ALA A 74 -7.78 31.89 -0.87
N PRO A 75 -7.19 30.92 -1.59
CA PRO A 75 -7.54 29.51 -1.41
C PRO A 75 -7.03 29.02 -0.05
N SER A 76 -7.91 28.66 0.88
CA SER A 76 -7.49 28.21 2.22
C SER A 76 -6.58 26.98 2.20
N CYS A 77 -6.74 26.10 1.20
CA CYS A 77 -5.89 24.92 1.03
C CYS A 77 -4.44 25.22 0.61
N CYS A 78 -4.11 26.42 0.16
CA CYS A 78 -2.73 26.78 -0.22
C CYS A 78 -2.20 27.99 0.55
N ARG A 79 -2.91 28.41 1.61
CA ARG A 79 -2.57 29.57 2.41
C ARG A 79 -2.16 29.13 3.80
N PHE A 80 -1.04 29.66 4.29
CA PHE A 80 -0.53 29.39 5.63
C PHE A 80 -0.83 30.58 6.56
N PRO A 81 -1.10 30.36 7.86
CA PRO A 81 -1.35 31.42 8.81
C PRO A 81 -0.07 32.21 9.09
N THR A 82 -0.23 33.50 9.35
CA THR A 82 0.85 34.37 9.86
C THR A 82 0.36 35.07 11.12
N ALA A 83 1.29 35.50 11.98
CA ALA A 83 0.95 36.21 13.20
C ALA A 83 0.05 37.43 12.91
N GLY A 84 -1.08 37.54 13.60
CA GLY A 84 -2.06 38.61 13.45
C GLY A 84 -2.91 38.55 12.16
N MET A 85 -2.80 37.50 11.35
CA MET A 85 -3.68 37.29 10.19
C MET A 85 -5.14 37.24 10.65
N GLN A 86 -6.06 37.81 9.88
CA GLN A 86 -7.49 37.77 10.18
C GLN A 86 -8.21 37.15 8.99
N VAL A 87 -8.79 35.98 9.20
CA VAL A 87 -9.44 35.17 8.17
C VAL A 87 -10.93 35.10 8.45
N THR A 88 -11.73 35.33 7.41
CA THR A 88 -13.19 35.18 7.45
C THR A 88 -13.62 34.22 6.35
N THR A 89 -14.21 33.09 6.72
CA THR A 89 -14.59 32.01 5.79
C THR A 89 -16.00 32.18 5.25
N ASP A 90 -16.84 32.94 5.96
CA ASP A 90 -18.27 33.12 5.74
C ASP A 90 -18.67 34.56 5.39
N SER A 91 -17.70 35.39 4.96
CA SER A 91 -18.00 36.73 4.46
C SER A 91 -18.87 36.64 3.20
N GLU A 92 -19.69 37.65 2.95
CA GLU A 92 -20.56 37.71 1.76
C GLU A 92 -19.76 37.47 0.47
N ARG A 93 -18.56 38.05 0.40
CA ARG A 93 -17.66 37.92 -0.73
C ARG A 93 -17.09 36.50 -0.87
N ALA A 94 -16.68 35.87 0.23
CA ALA A 94 -16.20 34.50 0.23
C ALA A 94 -17.32 33.54 -0.20
N LEU A 95 -18.48 33.60 0.44
CA LEU A 95 -19.65 32.76 0.11
C LEU A 95 -20.11 32.95 -1.33
N HIS A 96 -20.12 34.18 -1.84
CA HIS A 96 -20.46 34.44 -3.25
C HIS A 96 -19.50 33.72 -4.21
N ALA A 97 -18.19 33.81 -3.97
CA ALA A 97 -17.19 33.14 -4.80
C ALA A 97 -17.30 31.61 -4.72
N GLN A 98 -17.49 31.06 -3.51
CA GLN A 98 -17.67 29.62 -3.29
C GLN A 98 -18.90 29.08 -4.03
N ARG A 99 -20.06 29.75 -3.90
CA ARG A 99 -21.29 29.38 -4.62
C ARG A 99 -21.14 29.47 -6.13
N MET A 100 -20.49 30.52 -6.64
CA MET A 100 -20.25 30.69 -8.08
C MET A 100 -19.39 29.56 -8.66
N VAL A 101 -18.33 29.16 -7.95
CA VAL A 101 -17.48 28.04 -8.36
C VAL A 101 -18.27 26.74 -8.40
N LEU A 102 -19.07 26.45 -7.36
CA LEU A 102 -19.90 25.25 -7.31
C LEU A 102 -20.96 25.25 -8.42
N GLU A 103 -21.60 26.40 -8.69
CA GLU A 103 -22.58 26.54 -9.78
C GLU A 103 -21.96 26.23 -11.15
N LEU A 104 -20.75 26.74 -11.41
CA LEU A 104 -20.02 26.46 -12.65
C LEU A 104 -19.70 24.96 -12.78
N LEU A 105 -19.17 24.34 -11.72
CA LEU A 105 -18.85 22.92 -11.74
C LEU A 105 -20.11 22.04 -11.87
N GLN A 106 -21.21 22.42 -11.22
CA GLN A 106 -22.48 21.73 -11.34
C GLN A 106 -23.07 21.84 -12.75
N SER A 107 -22.83 22.94 -13.47
CA SER A 107 -23.26 23.07 -14.87
C SER A 107 -22.62 22.04 -15.80
N ASP A 108 -21.41 21.58 -15.47
CA ASP A 108 -20.65 20.58 -16.23
C ASP A 108 -20.90 19.14 -15.78
N MET A 109 -21.61 18.93 -14.67
CA MET A 109 -21.95 17.60 -14.18
C MET A 109 -23.04 16.96 -15.05
N PRO A 110 -22.96 15.64 -15.30
CA PRO A 110 -24.02 14.92 -15.99
C PRO A 110 -25.21 14.72 -15.05
N GLU A 111 -26.40 14.51 -15.63
CA GLU A 111 -27.60 14.12 -14.85
C GLU A 111 -27.45 12.72 -14.23
N THR A 112 -26.62 11.88 -14.82
CA THR A 112 -26.30 10.54 -14.31
C THR A 112 -25.30 10.64 -13.18
N SER A 113 -25.63 10.09 -12.01
CA SER A 113 -24.68 9.98 -10.91
C SER A 113 -23.79 8.74 -11.03
N TYR A 114 -22.50 8.92 -10.77
CA TYR A 114 -21.49 7.87 -10.76
C TYR A 114 -20.92 7.56 -9.37
N THR A 115 -21.43 8.22 -8.33
CA THR A 115 -21.08 7.96 -6.93
C THR A 115 -22.25 8.33 -6.02
N LEU A 116 -22.40 7.62 -4.91
CA LEU A 116 -23.38 7.99 -3.88
C LEU A 116 -22.99 9.27 -3.12
N HIS A 117 -21.72 9.66 -3.18
CA HIS A 117 -21.15 10.78 -2.42
C HIS A 117 -20.41 11.75 -3.34
N ASN A 118 -21.16 12.40 -4.25
CA ASN A 118 -20.58 13.41 -5.12
C ASN A 118 -20.30 14.68 -4.32
N GLU A 119 -19.03 15.00 -4.08
CA GLU A 119 -18.65 16.15 -3.26
C GLU A 119 -19.13 17.49 -3.84
N VAL A 120 -19.31 17.60 -5.16
CA VAL A 120 -19.87 18.82 -5.77
C VAL A 120 -21.32 19.01 -5.33
N ASP A 121 -22.11 17.95 -5.37
CA ASP A 121 -23.53 17.99 -5.01
C ASP A 121 -23.70 18.24 -3.50
N VAL A 122 -22.87 17.59 -2.66
CA VAL A 122 -22.87 17.79 -1.21
C VAL A 122 -22.60 19.25 -0.85
N TRP A 123 -21.55 19.86 -1.40
CA TRP A 123 -21.23 21.26 -1.11
C TRP A 123 -22.22 22.24 -1.74
N ALA A 124 -22.77 21.92 -2.91
CA ALA A 124 -23.82 22.73 -3.55
C ALA A 124 -25.09 22.75 -2.67
N GLU A 125 -25.48 21.62 -2.10
CA GLU A 125 -26.59 21.53 -1.14
C GLU A 125 -26.29 22.31 0.14
N GLU A 126 -25.11 22.11 0.74
CA GLU A 126 -24.71 22.78 1.98
C GLU A 126 -24.68 24.31 1.85
N LEU A 127 -24.26 24.83 0.69
CA LEU A 127 -24.24 26.27 0.42
C LEU A 127 -25.51 26.82 -0.25
N ALA A 128 -26.55 25.98 -0.40
CA ALA A 128 -27.82 26.30 -1.05
C ALA A 128 -27.64 26.89 -2.46
N VAL A 129 -26.75 26.30 -3.25
CA VAL A 129 -26.56 26.64 -4.67
C VAL A 129 -27.77 26.14 -5.47
N GLY A 130 -28.40 27.06 -6.20
CA GLY A 130 -29.56 26.75 -7.05
C GLY A 130 -29.18 26.10 -8.37
N LYS A 131 -30.17 25.91 -9.26
CA LYS A 131 -29.93 25.34 -10.59
C LYS A 131 -28.91 26.18 -11.37
N PRO A 132 -27.94 25.56 -12.05
CA PRO A 132 -26.93 26.29 -12.79
C PRO A 132 -27.52 27.15 -13.91
N ARG A 133 -26.97 28.36 -14.08
CA ARG A 133 -27.34 29.28 -15.17
C ARG A 133 -26.49 29.11 -16.44
N PHE A 134 -25.43 28.33 -16.36
CA PHE A 134 -24.45 28.14 -17.43
C PHE A 134 -24.79 26.92 -18.30
N ALA A 135 -24.38 26.96 -19.57
CA ALA A 135 -24.57 25.84 -20.48
C ALA A 135 -23.61 24.68 -20.13
N PRO A 136 -24.07 23.42 -20.20
CA PRO A 136 -23.22 22.28 -19.92
C PRO A 136 -22.17 22.08 -21.01
N ARG A 137 -21.01 21.53 -20.64
CA ARG A 137 -20.03 21.02 -21.60
C ARG A 137 -20.53 19.84 -22.45
N ALA A 138 -19.79 19.54 -23.51
CA ALA A 138 -20.03 18.37 -24.34
C ALA A 138 -19.82 17.07 -23.54
N ARG A 139 -20.72 16.09 -23.74
CA ARG A 139 -20.62 14.78 -23.10
C ARG A 139 -19.46 13.98 -23.67
N VAL A 140 -18.77 13.27 -22.80
CA VAL A 140 -17.65 12.38 -23.13
C VAL A 140 -18.11 10.94 -22.98
N ALA A 141 -17.79 10.08 -23.95
CA ALA A 141 -18.11 8.66 -23.85
C ALA A 141 -17.29 8.01 -22.71
N PRO A 142 -17.88 7.07 -21.96
CA PRO A 142 -17.16 6.39 -20.89
C PRO A 142 -16.12 5.42 -21.45
N ASP A 143 -15.01 5.27 -20.74
CA ASP A 143 -14.04 4.21 -20.99
C ASP A 143 -14.27 3.03 -20.02
N LEU A 144 -14.63 1.90 -20.62
CA LEU A 144 -14.97 0.63 -19.96
C LEU A 144 -13.92 -0.46 -20.22
N SER A 145 -12.74 -0.09 -20.72
CA SER A 145 -11.69 -1.04 -21.10
C SER A 145 -11.07 -1.78 -19.91
N HIS A 146 -11.09 -1.19 -18.72
CA HIS A 146 -10.47 -1.78 -17.53
C HIS A 146 -11.45 -2.72 -16.78
N PRO A 147 -11.06 -3.94 -16.40
CA PRO A 147 -11.99 -4.92 -15.82
C PRO A 147 -12.51 -4.57 -14.42
N ALA A 148 -11.76 -3.75 -13.67
CA ALA A 148 -12.08 -3.39 -12.28
C ALA A 148 -12.49 -1.92 -12.07
N MET A 149 -12.34 -1.06 -13.08
CA MET A 149 -12.56 0.38 -12.96
C MET A 149 -13.27 0.92 -14.20
N THR A 150 -14.09 1.94 -14.01
CA THR A 150 -14.79 2.66 -15.08
C THR A 150 -14.39 4.14 -15.05
N VAL A 151 -14.22 4.73 -16.23
CA VAL A 151 -13.85 6.14 -16.41
C VAL A 151 -14.99 6.90 -17.09
N ASN A 152 -15.63 7.79 -16.35
CA ASN A 152 -16.71 8.67 -16.80
C ASN A 152 -16.23 10.12 -16.76
N LEU A 153 -15.45 10.56 -17.77
CA LEU A 153 -14.85 11.90 -17.76
C LEU A 153 -15.87 13.04 -17.91
N ASP A 154 -17.10 12.74 -18.32
CA ASP A 154 -18.21 13.70 -18.31
C ASP A 154 -18.62 14.13 -16.89
N ALA A 155 -18.25 13.40 -15.85
CA ALA A 155 -18.33 13.82 -14.44
C ALA A 155 -17.00 14.34 -13.86
N CYS A 156 -15.94 14.48 -14.66
CA CYS A 156 -14.65 14.96 -14.17
C CYS A 156 -14.64 16.48 -13.97
N ILE A 157 -14.21 16.96 -12.80
CA ILE A 157 -14.01 18.40 -12.51
C ILE A 157 -12.54 18.86 -12.66
N GLN A 158 -11.69 18.05 -13.29
CA GLN A 158 -10.27 18.36 -13.51
C GLN A 158 -9.51 18.78 -12.22
N CYS A 159 -9.94 18.24 -11.07
CA CYS A 159 -9.37 18.59 -9.76
C CYS A 159 -7.97 18.01 -9.49
N THR A 160 -7.47 17.18 -10.42
CA THR A 160 -6.18 16.45 -10.37
C THR A 160 -5.93 15.60 -9.13
N ARG A 161 -6.95 15.27 -8.33
CA ARG A 161 -6.79 14.31 -7.22
C ARG A 161 -6.34 12.93 -7.74
N CYS A 162 -6.89 12.47 -8.87
CA CYS A 162 -6.48 11.20 -9.48
C CYS A 162 -5.01 11.21 -9.95
N VAL A 163 -4.54 12.32 -10.53
CA VAL A 163 -3.15 12.51 -10.95
C VAL A 163 -2.22 12.41 -9.75
N ARG A 164 -2.46 13.22 -8.71
CA ARG A 164 -1.64 13.21 -7.49
C ARG A 164 -1.69 11.87 -6.76
N ALA A 165 -2.84 11.18 -6.74
CA ALA A 165 -2.96 9.84 -6.18
C ALA A 165 -2.11 8.80 -6.95
N CYS A 166 -2.07 8.89 -8.27
CA CYS A 166 -1.30 7.96 -9.10
C CYS A 166 0.21 8.27 -9.08
N ARG A 167 0.57 9.55 -9.20
CA ARG A 167 1.94 10.03 -9.35
C ARG A 167 2.65 10.20 -8.02
N ASP A 168 2.00 10.81 -7.03
CA ASP A 168 2.68 11.23 -5.80
C ASP A 168 2.49 10.17 -4.70
N GLU A 169 1.27 9.65 -4.54
CA GLU A 169 0.98 8.66 -3.49
C GLU A 169 1.47 7.25 -3.87
N GLN A 170 1.03 6.78 -5.04
CA GLN A 170 1.36 5.43 -5.51
C GLN A 170 2.67 5.36 -6.31
N MET A 171 3.17 6.49 -6.82
CA MET A 171 4.39 6.57 -7.65
C MET A 171 4.36 5.61 -8.85
N ASN A 172 3.21 5.55 -9.54
CA ASN A 172 3.05 4.81 -10.80
C ASN A 172 3.06 5.74 -12.02
N ASP A 173 2.65 7.00 -11.85
CA ASP A 173 2.70 8.07 -12.86
C ASP A 173 2.02 7.72 -14.20
N VAL A 174 0.87 7.05 -14.12
CA VAL A 174 0.06 6.63 -15.29
C VAL A 174 -0.95 7.71 -15.70
N ILE A 175 -1.44 8.49 -14.75
CA ILE A 175 -2.53 9.47 -14.98
C ILE A 175 -1.93 10.86 -15.19
N GLY A 176 -2.24 11.46 -16.33
CA GLY A 176 -1.84 12.81 -16.69
C GLY A 176 -3.01 13.78 -16.88
N LEU A 177 -2.68 15.03 -17.15
CA LEU A 177 -3.59 16.09 -17.53
C LEU A 177 -3.13 16.66 -18.87
N ALA A 178 -3.92 16.45 -19.93
CA ALA A 178 -3.57 16.86 -21.28
C ALA A 178 -4.40 18.07 -21.73
N LEU A 179 -3.90 18.73 -22.78
CA LEU A 179 -4.51 19.91 -23.40
C LEU A 179 -4.51 21.14 -22.46
N ARG A 180 -5.39 22.12 -22.69
CA ARG A 180 -5.47 23.37 -21.90
C ARG A 180 -6.85 24.00 -21.98
N GLY A 181 -7.24 24.71 -20.92
CA GLY A 181 -8.51 25.45 -20.87
C GLY A 181 -9.70 24.50 -20.91
N GLU A 182 -10.75 24.83 -21.67
CA GLU A 182 -11.96 23.99 -21.78
C GLU A 182 -11.70 22.59 -22.37
N ALA A 183 -10.60 22.42 -23.12
CA ALA A 183 -10.22 21.14 -23.70
C ALA A 183 -9.44 20.23 -22.73
N GLU A 184 -9.12 20.72 -21.53
CA GLU A 184 -8.33 19.99 -20.54
C GLU A 184 -9.01 18.69 -20.11
N LYS A 185 -8.28 17.58 -20.16
CA LYS A 185 -8.79 16.27 -19.76
C LYS A 185 -7.76 15.42 -19.05
N ILE A 186 -8.26 14.54 -18.20
CA ILE A 186 -7.48 13.45 -17.62
C ILE A 186 -7.18 12.43 -18.72
N VAL A 187 -5.94 11.96 -18.77
CA VAL A 187 -5.46 10.96 -19.73
C VAL A 187 -4.68 9.86 -19.01
N PHE A 188 -4.54 8.70 -19.65
CA PHE A 188 -3.71 7.59 -19.17
C PHE A 188 -2.57 7.34 -20.16
N ASP A 189 -1.33 7.26 -19.69
CA ASP A 189 -0.12 7.20 -20.51
C ASP A 189 -0.15 8.20 -21.69
N MET A 190 -0.28 7.70 -22.93
CA MET A 190 -0.35 8.49 -24.16
C MET A 190 -1.79 8.70 -24.63
N ASP A 191 -2.72 8.98 -23.71
CA ASP A 191 -4.17 9.07 -23.94
C ASP A 191 -4.78 7.73 -24.38
N ASP A 192 -4.21 6.63 -23.87
CA ASP A 192 -4.71 5.29 -24.06
C ASP A 192 -5.98 5.05 -23.21
N PRO A 193 -6.89 4.15 -23.63
CA PRO A 193 -7.89 3.62 -22.72
C PRO A 193 -7.23 3.04 -21.46
N MET A 194 -7.82 3.25 -20.28
CA MET A 194 -7.26 2.87 -18.98
C MET A 194 -6.83 1.39 -18.95
N GLY A 195 -7.64 0.49 -19.51
CA GLY A 195 -7.35 -0.95 -19.58
C GLY A 195 -6.15 -1.31 -20.46
N ASN A 196 -5.74 -0.42 -21.35
CA ASN A 196 -4.59 -0.59 -22.25
C ASN A 196 -3.35 0.19 -21.79
N SER A 197 -3.48 1.02 -20.76
CA SER A 197 -2.37 1.75 -20.14
C SER A 197 -1.51 0.85 -19.22
N THR A 198 -0.44 1.40 -18.68
CA THR A 198 0.45 0.81 -17.68
C THR A 198 -0.15 0.79 -16.27
N CYS A 199 -1.45 1.09 -16.13
CA CYS A 199 -2.17 1.05 -14.86
C CYS A 199 -2.08 -0.32 -14.18
N VAL A 200 -1.61 -0.32 -12.92
CA VAL A 200 -1.48 -1.54 -12.10
C VAL A 200 -2.74 -1.87 -11.27
N ALA A 201 -3.86 -1.20 -11.55
CA ALA A 201 -5.14 -1.41 -10.87
C ALA A 201 -5.12 -1.25 -9.34
N CYS A 202 -4.30 -0.33 -8.80
CA CYS A 202 -4.28 -0.07 -7.36
C CYS A 202 -5.56 0.63 -6.84
N GLY A 203 -6.28 1.34 -7.72
CA GLY A 203 -7.53 2.07 -7.43
C GLY A 203 -7.40 3.23 -6.43
N GLU A 204 -6.19 3.76 -6.21
CA GLU A 204 -6.02 4.98 -5.40
C GLU A 204 -6.71 6.18 -6.04
N CYS A 205 -6.69 6.27 -7.37
CA CYS A 205 -7.38 7.30 -8.13
C CYS A 205 -8.91 7.25 -7.98
N VAL A 206 -9.47 6.05 -7.83
CA VAL A 206 -10.90 5.82 -7.57
C VAL A 206 -11.26 6.31 -6.16
N GLN A 207 -10.47 5.93 -5.15
CA GLN A 207 -10.65 6.39 -3.76
C GLN A 207 -10.43 7.90 -3.57
N ALA A 208 -9.67 8.53 -4.46
CA ALA A 208 -9.41 9.96 -4.44
C ALA A 208 -10.45 10.78 -5.23
N CYS A 209 -11.26 10.14 -6.09
CA CYS A 209 -12.16 10.84 -7.01
C CYS A 209 -13.38 11.44 -6.27
N PRO A 210 -13.60 12.76 -6.31
CA PRO A 210 -14.72 13.40 -5.59
C PRO A 210 -16.09 13.19 -6.23
N THR A 211 -16.14 12.86 -7.53
CA THR A 211 -17.36 12.91 -8.34
C THR A 211 -17.75 11.57 -8.95
N GLY A 212 -17.00 10.50 -8.70
CA GLY A 212 -17.21 9.20 -9.35
C GLY A 212 -16.77 9.14 -10.82
N ALA A 213 -16.12 10.18 -11.33
CA ALA A 213 -15.52 10.16 -12.68
C ALA A 213 -14.53 9.00 -12.86
N LEU A 214 -13.86 8.59 -11.79
CA LEU A 214 -13.18 7.30 -11.69
C LEU A 214 -13.87 6.50 -10.59
N MET A 215 -14.44 5.35 -10.94
CA MET A 215 -15.23 4.53 -10.03
C MET A 215 -14.92 3.04 -10.21
N PRO A 216 -15.27 2.16 -9.23
CA PRO A 216 -15.25 0.72 -9.45
C PRO A 216 -16.14 0.33 -10.65
N ALA A 217 -15.70 -0.64 -11.44
CA ALA A 217 -16.46 -1.10 -12.60
C ALA A 217 -17.82 -1.69 -12.21
N ARG A 218 -18.69 -1.84 -13.22
CA ARG A 218 -20.02 -2.47 -13.09
C ARG A 218 -20.91 -1.80 -12.03
N GLU A 219 -20.77 -0.48 -11.88
CA GLU A 219 -21.60 0.33 -10.99
C GLU A 219 -21.54 -0.12 -9.52
N ALA A 220 -20.47 -0.83 -9.11
CA ALA A 220 -20.42 -1.46 -7.79
C ALA A 220 -20.53 -0.43 -6.63
N ALA A 221 -20.08 0.80 -6.85
CA ALA A 221 -20.17 1.90 -5.88
C ALA A 221 -21.52 2.65 -5.87
N LEU A 222 -22.44 2.36 -6.80
CA LEU A 222 -23.78 2.96 -6.84
C LEU A 222 -24.81 2.20 -5.99
N THR A 223 -24.45 1.00 -5.55
CA THR A 223 -25.30 0.21 -4.66
C THR A 223 -25.04 0.61 -3.21
N ILE A 224 -26.07 1.11 -2.52
CA ILE A 224 -25.98 1.45 -1.10
C ILE A 224 -25.74 0.18 -0.27
N PRO A 225 -24.63 0.08 0.47
CA PRO A 225 -24.34 -1.06 1.35
C PRO A 225 -25.29 -1.08 2.56
N ASP A 226 -25.61 -2.28 3.07
CA ASP A 226 -26.34 -2.45 4.34
C ASP A 226 -25.41 -2.42 5.56
N LYS A 227 -24.12 -2.71 5.35
CA LYS A 227 -23.11 -2.76 6.40
C LYS A 227 -21.71 -2.45 5.87
N GLN A 228 -20.94 -1.78 6.71
CA GLN A 228 -19.49 -1.65 6.57
C GLN A 228 -18.77 -2.55 7.59
N VAL A 229 -17.71 -3.23 7.16
CA VAL A 229 -16.94 -4.16 8.01
C VAL A 229 -15.46 -3.87 7.90
N ASP A 230 -14.87 -3.39 9.00
CA ASP A 230 -13.42 -3.20 9.09
C ASP A 230 -12.70 -4.54 9.20
N SER A 231 -11.62 -4.67 8.43
CA SER A 231 -10.85 -5.90 8.34
C SER A 231 -9.39 -5.65 7.92
N VAL A 232 -8.69 -6.73 7.61
CA VAL A 232 -7.31 -6.76 7.12
C VAL A 232 -7.25 -7.57 5.83
N CYS A 233 -6.43 -7.13 4.89
CA CYS A 233 -6.21 -7.81 3.62
C CYS A 233 -5.62 -9.23 3.81
N PRO A 234 -6.25 -10.30 3.28
CA PRO A 234 -5.79 -11.69 3.47
C PRO A 234 -4.68 -12.13 2.50
N TYR A 235 -4.04 -11.19 1.79
CA TYR A 235 -3.13 -11.51 0.68
C TYR A 235 -1.66 -11.64 1.08
N CYS A 236 -0.97 -10.51 1.28
CA CYS A 236 0.48 -10.49 1.54
C CYS A 236 0.75 -10.11 3.01
N GLY A 237 2.01 -10.20 3.43
CA GLY A 237 2.42 -9.92 4.81
C GLY A 237 2.42 -8.45 5.23
N VAL A 238 2.02 -7.50 4.36
CA VAL A 238 1.96 -6.07 4.71
C VAL A 238 0.84 -5.79 5.73
N GLY A 239 -0.28 -6.51 5.65
CA GLY A 239 -1.38 -6.34 6.59
C GLY A 239 -2.18 -5.04 6.39
N CYS A 240 -2.43 -4.64 5.14
CA CYS A 240 -3.20 -3.43 4.83
C CYS A 240 -4.59 -3.47 5.48
N GLN A 241 -4.95 -2.41 6.18
CA GLN A 241 -6.28 -2.23 6.78
C GLN A 241 -7.27 -1.75 5.72
N LEU A 242 -8.48 -2.30 5.76
CA LEU A 242 -9.52 -2.03 4.77
C LEU A 242 -10.91 -2.10 5.39
N THR A 243 -11.89 -1.56 4.66
CA THR A 243 -13.31 -1.63 5.00
C THR A 243 -14.06 -2.28 3.83
N TYR A 244 -14.79 -3.37 4.12
CA TYR A 244 -15.69 -4.01 3.17
C TYR A 244 -17.03 -3.29 3.19
N ASN A 245 -17.52 -2.88 2.02
CA ASN A 245 -18.89 -2.40 1.83
C ASN A 245 -19.75 -3.58 1.36
N VAL A 246 -20.70 -4.00 2.20
CA VAL A 246 -21.45 -5.26 2.06
C VAL A 246 -22.92 -4.99 1.82
N LYS A 247 -23.55 -5.82 1.00
CA LYS A 247 -25.01 -5.91 0.86
C LYS A 247 -25.45 -7.33 0.57
N ASP A 248 -26.53 -7.80 1.19
CA ASP A 248 -27.07 -9.14 0.97
C ASP A 248 -26.01 -10.24 1.17
N ASN A 249 -25.14 -10.04 2.16
CA ASN A 249 -23.98 -10.90 2.47
C ASN A 249 -22.98 -11.07 1.30
N LYS A 250 -22.92 -10.09 0.39
CA LYS A 250 -21.93 -9.99 -0.69
C LYS A 250 -21.09 -8.73 -0.54
N ILE A 251 -19.79 -8.86 -0.76
CA ILE A 251 -18.88 -7.73 -0.81
C ILE A 251 -19.13 -6.99 -2.13
N LEU A 252 -19.50 -5.72 -2.06
CA LEU A 252 -19.71 -4.85 -3.22
C LEU A 252 -18.39 -4.24 -3.69
N TYR A 253 -17.69 -3.56 -2.78
CA TYR A 253 -16.40 -2.93 -3.03
C TYR A 253 -15.62 -2.75 -1.72
N VAL A 254 -14.34 -2.39 -1.86
CA VAL A 254 -13.40 -2.25 -0.75
C VAL A 254 -12.73 -0.89 -0.78
N GLU A 255 -12.65 -0.27 0.40
CA GLU A 255 -11.92 0.96 0.63
C GLU A 255 -10.72 0.71 1.55
N GLY A 256 -9.64 1.44 1.34
CA GLY A 256 -8.50 1.38 2.23
C GLY A 256 -8.79 2.19 3.49
N ARG A 257 -8.57 1.57 4.65
CA ARG A 257 -8.68 2.23 5.94
C ARG A 257 -7.33 2.76 6.36
N ASP A 258 -7.31 3.93 7.00
CA ASP A 258 -6.08 4.46 7.59
C ASP A 258 -5.55 3.50 8.66
N GLY A 259 -4.24 3.30 8.66
CA GLY A 259 -3.58 2.29 9.48
C GLY A 259 -2.07 2.30 9.28
N PRO A 260 -1.31 1.83 10.28
CA PRO A 260 0.16 1.96 10.30
C PRO A 260 0.87 1.19 9.18
N ALA A 261 0.18 0.26 8.51
CA ALA A 261 0.74 -0.51 7.41
C ALA A 261 0.56 0.17 6.05
N ASN A 262 -0.49 0.97 5.88
CA ASN A 262 -0.95 1.37 4.55
C ASN A 262 -1.47 2.79 4.40
N HIS A 263 -1.81 3.53 5.46
CA HIS A 263 -2.39 4.88 5.36
C HIS A 263 -3.50 5.00 4.30
N GLY A 264 -4.44 4.05 4.30
CA GLY A 264 -5.53 4.02 3.32
C GLY A 264 -5.14 3.51 1.93
N ARG A 265 -3.85 3.26 1.64
CA ARG A 265 -3.40 2.67 0.37
C ARG A 265 -3.80 1.21 0.27
N LEU A 266 -4.15 0.75 -0.94
CA LEU A 266 -4.35 -0.66 -1.26
C LEU A 266 -3.68 -1.00 -2.60
N CYS A 267 -3.52 -2.30 -2.86
CA CYS A 267 -3.17 -2.81 -4.19
C CYS A 267 -4.35 -3.54 -4.83
N VAL A 268 -4.24 -3.91 -6.10
CA VAL A 268 -5.29 -4.62 -6.86
C VAL A 268 -5.86 -5.82 -6.11
N LYS A 269 -5.01 -6.60 -5.43
CA LYS A 269 -5.42 -7.79 -4.67
C LYS A 269 -6.38 -7.44 -3.53
N GLY A 270 -6.01 -6.45 -2.72
CA GLY A 270 -6.82 -6.02 -1.58
C GLY A 270 -8.06 -5.23 -1.99
N ARG A 271 -7.97 -4.43 -3.07
CA ARG A 271 -9.06 -3.55 -3.50
C ARG A 271 -10.12 -4.26 -4.33
N TYR A 272 -9.75 -5.27 -5.13
CA TYR A 272 -10.65 -5.92 -6.09
C TYR A 272 -10.67 -7.45 -6.00
N GLY A 273 -9.67 -8.09 -5.39
CA GLY A 273 -9.55 -9.54 -5.34
C GLY A 273 -10.36 -10.18 -4.22
N PHE A 274 -11.68 -10.04 -4.19
CA PHE A 274 -12.55 -10.66 -3.17
C PHE A 274 -13.67 -11.53 -3.76
N ASP A 275 -13.75 -11.59 -5.08
CA ASP A 275 -14.73 -12.37 -5.85
C ASP A 275 -14.64 -13.88 -5.60
N TYR A 276 -13.45 -14.40 -5.27
CA TYR A 276 -13.25 -15.81 -4.93
C TYR A 276 -14.15 -16.30 -3.77
N ALA A 277 -14.59 -15.42 -2.87
CA ALA A 277 -15.51 -15.77 -1.78
C ALA A 277 -16.90 -16.18 -2.27
N HIS A 278 -17.30 -15.75 -3.48
CA HIS A 278 -18.58 -16.08 -4.10
C HIS A 278 -18.42 -16.83 -5.43
N HIS A 279 -17.21 -17.31 -5.73
CA HIS A 279 -16.97 -18.08 -6.94
C HIS A 279 -17.78 -19.39 -6.92
N PRO A 280 -18.39 -19.81 -8.05
CA PRO A 280 -19.17 -21.05 -8.11
C PRO A 280 -18.39 -22.31 -7.68
N HIS A 281 -17.07 -22.29 -7.79
CA HIS A 281 -16.20 -23.41 -7.34
C HIS A 281 -15.96 -23.45 -5.83
N ARG A 282 -16.45 -22.48 -5.05
CA ARG A 282 -16.29 -22.50 -3.59
C ARG A 282 -17.07 -23.69 -3.01
N LEU A 283 -16.37 -24.58 -2.34
CA LEU A 283 -17.00 -25.68 -1.59
C LEU A 283 -17.70 -25.14 -0.34
N THR A 284 -18.98 -25.48 -0.19
CA THR A 284 -19.84 -25.04 0.93
C THR A 284 -20.31 -26.17 1.84
N VAL A 285 -20.05 -27.42 1.44
CA VAL A 285 -20.39 -28.64 2.19
C VAL A 285 -19.21 -29.62 2.21
N PRO A 286 -19.09 -30.49 3.23
CA PRO A 286 -18.11 -31.57 3.24
C PRO A 286 -18.30 -32.52 2.06
N LEU A 287 -17.19 -32.92 1.44
CA LEU A 287 -17.17 -33.85 0.32
C LEU A 287 -16.33 -35.09 0.65
N ILE A 288 -16.87 -36.28 0.40
CA ILE A 288 -16.17 -37.56 0.54
C ILE A 288 -15.91 -38.13 -0.84
N ARG A 289 -14.65 -38.50 -1.11
CA ARG A 289 -14.27 -39.11 -2.40
C ARG A 289 -15.03 -40.43 -2.58
N ARG A 290 -15.60 -40.62 -3.76
CA ARG A 290 -16.34 -41.85 -4.12
C ARG A 290 -15.41 -43.05 -4.14
N GLU A 291 -15.98 -44.22 -3.89
CA GLU A 291 -15.27 -45.49 -3.99
C GLU A 291 -14.84 -45.76 -5.45
N GLY A 292 -13.70 -46.42 -5.64
CA GLY A 292 -13.15 -46.72 -6.96
C GLY A 292 -12.46 -45.55 -7.67
N VAL A 293 -12.60 -44.30 -7.18
CA VAL A 293 -11.93 -43.15 -7.79
C VAL A 293 -10.45 -43.12 -7.41
N PRO A 294 -9.50 -43.09 -8.37
CA PRO A 294 -8.05 -43.19 -8.11
C PRO A 294 -7.52 -42.12 -7.15
N LYS A 295 -6.47 -42.42 -6.37
CA LYS A 295 -5.80 -41.49 -5.45
C LYS A 295 -4.29 -41.39 -5.74
N ASN A 296 -3.92 -41.26 -7.01
CA ASN A 296 -2.53 -41.09 -7.43
C ASN A 296 -2.29 -39.64 -7.89
N GLY A 297 -1.02 -39.26 -8.01
CA GLY A 297 -0.61 -37.89 -8.37
C GLY A 297 -0.98 -37.49 -9.80
N ASP A 298 -1.12 -38.46 -10.70
CA ASP A 298 -1.44 -38.24 -12.12
C ASP A 298 -2.94 -38.06 -12.39
N PHE A 299 -3.78 -38.22 -11.36
CA PHE A 299 -5.23 -38.05 -11.49
C PHE A 299 -5.59 -36.58 -11.66
N ALA A 300 -5.95 -36.19 -12.88
CA ALA A 300 -6.53 -34.88 -13.16
C ALA A 300 -8.04 -34.89 -12.88
N MET A 301 -8.51 -33.85 -12.20
CA MET A 301 -9.93 -33.59 -11.95
C MET A 301 -10.32 -32.29 -12.66
N ASP A 302 -11.46 -32.30 -13.33
CA ASP A 302 -12.13 -31.10 -13.83
C ASP A 302 -12.81 -30.37 -12.66
N PRO A 303 -12.45 -29.11 -12.34
CA PRO A 303 -13.09 -28.31 -11.29
C PRO A 303 -14.59 -28.13 -11.50
N ASP A 304 -15.08 -28.10 -12.74
CA ASP A 304 -16.51 -27.96 -13.05
C ASP A 304 -17.30 -29.25 -12.81
N ARG A 305 -16.61 -30.38 -12.61
CA ARG A 305 -17.20 -31.72 -12.44
C ARG A 305 -16.74 -32.41 -11.16
N VAL A 306 -16.56 -31.64 -10.08
CA VAL A 306 -16.11 -32.15 -8.77
C VAL A 306 -16.96 -33.32 -8.24
N MET A 307 -18.25 -33.37 -8.57
CA MET A 307 -19.18 -34.41 -8.09
C MET A 307 -19.05 -35.78 -8.79
N ASP A 308 -18.28 -35.86 -9.88
CA ASP A 308 -17.90 -37.14 -10.49
C ASP A 308 -16.87 -37.87 -9.62
N VAL A 309 -16.09 -37.10 -8.85
CA VAL A 309 -15.02 -37.60 -7.96
C VAL A 309 -15.51 -37.73 -6.53
N PHE A 310 -16.40 -36.84 -6.09
CA PHE A 310 -16.86 -36.74 -4.72
C PHE A 310 -18.38 -36.89 -4.59
N ARG A 311 -18.84 -37.24 -3.39
CA ARG A 311 -20.24 -37.09 -2.97
C ARG A 311 -20.32 -36.15 -1.78
N GLU A 312 -21.45 -35.50 -1.62
CA GLU A 312 -21.75 -34.73 -0.42
C GLU A 312 -21.83 -35.64 0.80
N ALA A 313 -21.52 -35.06 1.96
CA ALA A 313 -21.59 -35.71 3.26
C ALA A 313 -21.97 -34.69 4.34
N THR A 314 -22.53 -35.17 5.45
CA THR A 314 -22.71 -34.31 6.62
C THR A 314 -21.39 -34.10 7.35
N TRP A 315 -21.33 -33.08 8.21
CA TRP A 315 -20.16 -32.84 9.06
C TRP A 315 -19.87 -34.04 9.98
N GLU A 316 -20.91 -34.64 10.56
CA GLU A 316 -20.79 -35.81 11.44
C GLU A 316 -20.18 -36.99 10.70
N GLU A 317 -20.66 -37.28 9.49
CA GLU A 317 -20.15 -38.38 8.66
C GLU A 317 -18.68 -38.13 8.28
N ALA A 318 -18.37 -36.94 7.76
CA ALA A 318 -17.03 -36.60 7.30
C ALA A 318 -16.00 -36.61 8.44
N LEU A 319 -16.37 -36.08 9.61
CA LEU A 319 -15.51 -36.06 10.80
C LEU A 319 -15.35 -37.45 11.42
N ALA A 320 -16.42 -38.25 11.49
CA ALA A 320 -16.34 -39.63 12.01
C ALA A 320 -15.43 -40.50 11.11
N LEU A 321 -15.60 -40.42 9.79
CA LEU A 321 -14.79 -41.14 8.82
C LEU A 321 -13.32 -40.74 8.92
N THR A 322 -13.04 -39.43 8.90
CA THR A 322 -11.67 -38.90 8.92
C THR A 322 -10.99 -39.16 10.26
N GLY A 323 -11.67 -38.84 11.37
CA GLY A 323 -11.16 -39.05 12.72
C GLY A 323 -10.92 -40.53 13.03
N GLY A 324 -11.80 -41.42 12.57
CA GLY A 324 -11.63 -42.88 12.71
C GLY A 324 -10.40 -43.40 11.96
N LYS A 325 -10.19 -42.97 10.71
CA LYS A 325 -9.00 -43.34 9.93
C LYS A 325 -7.70 -42.81 10.53
N LEU A 326 -7.68 -41.54 10.94
CA LEU A 326 -6.51 -40.94 11.60
C LEU A 326 -6.16 -41.66 12.90
N ARG A 327 -7.17 -41.98 13.72
CA ARG A 327 -7.00 -42.77 14.95
C ARG A 327 -6.44 -44.16 14.66
N GLY A 328 -6.99 -44.86 13.67
CA GLY A 328 -6.50 -46.17 13.25
C GLY A 328 -5.02 -46.15 12.85
N ILE A 329 -4.59 -45.15 12.07
CA ILE A 329 -3.19 -44.98 11.68
C ILE A 329 -2.32 -44.69 12.92
N ARG A 330 -2.74 -43.77 13.78
CA ARG A 330 -2.02 -43.42 15.01
C ARG A 330 -1.82 -44.64 15.91
N ASP A 331 -2.86 -45.44 16.11
CA ASP A 331 -2.84 -46.56 17.06
C ASP A 331 -2.08 -47.78 16.50
N SER A 332 -2.04 -47.95 15.16
CA SER A 332 -1.35 -49.08 14.51
C SER A 332 0.09 -48.78 14.08
N ALA A 333 0.37 -47.58 13.55
CA ALA A 333 1.68 -47.17 13.03
C ALA A 333 2.40 -46.15 13.93
N GLY A 334 1.75 -45.73 15.01
CA GLY A 334 2.28 -44.80 16.01
C GLY A 334 1.99 -43.31 15.70
N PRO A 335 2.14 -42.43 16.71
CA PRO A 335 1.89 -40.99 16.59
C PRO A 335 2.64 -40.28 15.45
N ARG A 336 3.87 -40.72 15.15
CA ARG A 336 4.74 -40.08 14.14
C ARG A 336 4.37 -40.48 12.71
N ALA A 337 3.42 -41.38 12.50
CA ALA A 337 2.86 -41.70 11.19
C ALA A 337 1.89 -40.61 10.67
N LEU A 338 1.49 -39.67 11.54
CA LEU A 338 0.65 -38.52 11.18
C LEU A 338 1.48 -37.23 11.13
N ALA A 339 1.03 -36.31 10.28
CA ALA A 339 1.57 -34.97 10.16
C ALA A 339 0.44 -33.96 9.87
N GLY A 340 0.67 -32.69 10.19
CA GLY A 340 -0.23 -31.59 9.86
C GLY A 340 0.50 -30.43 9.20
N PHE A 341 -0.07 -29.91 8.10
CA PHE A 341 0.41 -28.72 7.41
C PHE A 341 -0.56 -27.56 7.64
N GLY A 342 -0.14 -26.57 8.41
CA GLY A 342 -0.91 -25.36 8.69
C GLY A 342 -0.85 -24.34 7.55
N SER A 343 -1.75 -23.36 7.58
CA SER A 343 -1.88 -22.32 6.55
C SER A 343 -1.63 -20.92 7.12
N ALA A 344 -0.78 -20.13 6.46
CA ALA A 344 -0.60 -18.70 6.78
C ALA A 344 -1.79 -17.82 6.38
N LYS A 345 -2.78 -18.40 5.68
CA LYS A 345 -4.02 -17.70 5.33
C LYS A 345 -5.07 -17.76 6.43
N GLY A 346 -4.93 -18.71 7.36
CA GLY A 346 -5.76 -18.79 8.54
C GLY A 346 -5.33 -17.79 9.61
N SER A 347 -6.14 -17.64 10.64
CA SER A 347 -5.81 -16.77 11.77
C SER A 347 -4.77 -17.41 12.71
N ASN A 348 -4.21 -16.62 13.62
CA ASN A 348 -3.28 -17.13 14.63
C ASN A 348 -3.98 -18.09 15.62
N GLU A 349 -5.27 -17.86 15.89
CA GLU A 349 -6.11 -18.75 16.70
C GLU A 349 -6.30 -20.10 16.00
N GLU A 350 -6.57 -20.10 14.70
CA GLU A 350 -6.68 -21.33 13.89
C GLU A 350 -5.35 -22.07 13.83
N ALA A 351 -4.24 -21.36 13.63
CA ALA A 351 -2.90 -21.95 13.67
C ALA A 351 -2.59 -22.58 15.04
N TYR A 352 -3.01 -21.92 16.14
CA TYR A 352 -2.89 -22.46 17.49
C TYR A 352 -3.74 -23.73 17.68
N LEU A 353 -5.00 -23.72 17.25
CA LEU A 353 -5.89 -24.89 17.33
C LEU A 353 -5.34 -26.05 16.49
N PHE A 354 -4.82 -25.76 15.30
CA PHE A 354 -4.26 -26.76 14.41
C PHE A 354 -3.00 -27.41 14.99
N GLN A 355 -2.03 -26.63 15.47
CA GLN A 355 -0.84 -27.22 16.11
C GLN A 355 -1.21 -28.00 17.38
N LYS A 356 -2.24 -27.55 18.12
CA LYS A 356 -2.73 -28.24 19.32
C LYS A 356 -3.31 -29.60 18.94
N LEU A 357 -4.12 -29.68 17.89
CA LEU A 357 -4.63 -30.95 17.35
C LEU A 357 -3.49 -31.92 17.03
N VAL A 358 -2.43 -31.46 16.36
CA VAL A 358 -1.28 -32.32 16.03
C VAL A 358 -0.53 -32.75 17.29
N ARG A 359 -0.18 -31.81 18.17
CA ARG A 359 0.62 -32.09 19.38
C ARG A 359 -0.13 -32.93 20.41
N THR A 360 -1.37 -32.60 20.72
CA THR A 360 -2.14 -33.26 21.77
C THR A 360 -3.04 -34.37 21.23
N GLY A 361 -3.62 -34.19 20.03
CA GLY A 361 -4.53 -35.17 19.43
C GLY A 361 -3.79 -36.33 18.77
N PHE A 362 -2.77 -36.03 17.96
CA PHE A 362 -1.95 -37.09 17.35
C PHE A 362 -0.87 -37.60 18.29
N GLY A 363 -0.36 -36.74 19.19
CA GLY A 363 0.77 -37.08 20.08
C GLY A 363 2.13 -36.92 19.39
N SER A 364 2.23 -35.99 18.44
CA SER A 364 3.40 -35.80 17.58
C SER A 364 3.77 -34.32 17.42
N ASN A 365 5.04 -34.04 17.15
CA ASN A 365 5.50 -32.70 16.76
C ASN A 365 5.65 -32.53 15.24
N ASN A 366 5.12 -33.46 14.44
CA ASN A 366 5.11 -33.40 12.99
C ASN A 366 4.08 -32.36 12.48
N VAL A 367 4.27 -31.11 12.87
CA VAL A 367 3.51 -29.96 12.38
C VAL A 367 4.45 -29.07 11.59
N ASP A 368 4.01 -28.65 10.40
CA ASP A 368 4.76 -27.70 9.58
C ASP A 368 3.85 -26.61 9.02
N HIS A 369 4.45 -25.60 8.42
CA HIS A 369 3.78 -24.40 7.94
C HIS A 369 4.41 -23.91 6.64
N CYS A 370 3.66 -23.19 5.81
CA CYS A 370 4.18 -22.67 4.53
C CYS A 370 5.45 -21.81 4.67
N THR A 371 5.70 -21.20 5.84
CA THR A 371 6.93 -20.44 6.16
C THR A 371 8.19 -21.27 5.99
N ARG A 372 8.12 -22.61 6.09
CA ARG A 372 9.25 -23.52 5.87
C ARG A 372 9.96 -23.24 4.54
N LEU A 373 9.18 -22.96 3.50
CA LEU A 373 9.69 -22.74 2.15
C LEU A 373 10.10 -21.29 1.88
N CYS A 374 9.55 -20.32 2.62
CA CYS A 374 9.71 -18.91 2.29
C CYS A 374 10.76 -18.17 3.15
N HIS A 375 10.77 -18.38 4.46
CA HIS A 375 11.58 -17.56 5.40
C HIS A 375 12.19 -18.36 6.56
N ALA A 376 12.25 -19.69 6.46
CA ALA A 376 12.81 -20.52 7.54
C ALA A 376 14.28 -20.19 7.84
N SER A 377 15.10 -19.98 6.81
CA SER A 377 16.49 -19.56 6.95
C SER A 377 16.61 -18.23 7.69
N SER A 378 15.79 -17.23 7.32
CA SER A 378 15.76 -15.93 8.00
C SER A 378 15.38 -16.06 9.47
N VAL A 379 14.37 -16.88 9.81
CA VAL A 379 13.96 -17.09 11.21
C VAL A 379 15.11 -17.69 12.03
N VAL A 380 15.79 -18.70 11.49
CA VAL A 380 16.93 -19.34 12.18
C VAL A 380 18.08 -18.35 12.36
N ALA A 381 18.48 -17.67 11.29
CA ALA A 381 19.59 -16.72 11.31
C ALA A 381 19.33 -15.53 12.25
N LEU A 382 18.11 -14.96 12.25
CA LEU A 382 17.78 -13.86 13.14
C LEU A 382 17.61 -14.29 14.60
N LEU A 383 17.14 -15.51 14.86
CA LEU A 383 17.12 -16.07 16.22
C LEU A 383 18.55 -16.25 16.75
N GLU A 384 19.47 -16.73 15.92
CA GLU A 384 20.89 -16.89 16.29
C GLU A 384 21.60 -15.54 16.48
N GLY A 385 21.38 -14.58 15.58
CA GLY A 385 22.09 -13.30 15.59
C GLY A 385 21.49 -12.22 16.49
N ILE A 386 20.16 -12.07 16.52
CA ILE A 386 19.44 -10.96 17.18
C ILE A 386 18.53 -11.46 18.32
N GLY A 387 18.29 -12.77 18.41
CA GLY A 387 17.42 -13.38 19.42
C GLY A 387 15.93 -13.32 19.10
N SER A 388 15.54 -12.91 17.88
CA SER A 388 14.14 -12.82 17.45
C SER A 388 14.00 -13.21 15.98
N GLY A 389 13.06 -14.10 15.65
CA GLY A 389 12.75 -14.49 14.27
C GLY A 389 11.80 -13.55 13.52
N ALA A 390 11.63 -12.32 14.00
CA ALA A 390 10.68 -11.34 13.47
C ALA A 390 11.37 -10.16 12.77
N VAL A 391 10.61 -9.43 11.95
CA VAL A 391 11.06 -8.17 11.34
C VAL A 391 11.38 -7.12 12.41
N SER A 392 12.45 -6.35 12.19
CA SER A 392 12.95 -5.39 13.18
C SER A 392 12.21 -4.05 13.20
N ASN A 393 11.62 -3.65 12.07
CA ASN A 393 11.01 -2.33 11.89
C ASN A 393 9.76 -2.39 10.99
N PRO A 394 8.81 -1.44 11.15
CA PRO A 394 7.79 -1.16 10.14
C PRO A 394 8.44 -0.76 8.80
N VAL A 395 7.89 -1.26 7.69
CA VAL A 395 8.46 -0.97 6.35
C VAL A 395 8.45 0.53 6.03
N MET A 396 7.46 1.27 6.53
CA MET A 396 7.35 2.72 6.31
C MET A 396 8.52 3.53 6.86
N ASP A 397 9.32 2.98 7.78
CA ASP A 397 10.52 3.63 8.29
C ASP A 397 11.56 3.90 7.18
N VAL A 398 11.41 3.32 5.98
CA VAL A 398 12.26 3.67 4.81
C VAL A 398 12.21 5.15 4.47
N THR A 399 11.14 5.85 4.83
CA THR A 399 10.98 7.31 4.69
C THR A 399 11.95 8.12 5.56
N LYS A 400 12.62 7.47 6.52
CA LYS A 400 13.64 8.07 7.41
C LYS A 400 15.06 7.68 7.01
N ALA A 401 15.21 6.70 6.12
CA ALA A 401 16.51 6.19 5.72
C ALA A 401 17.16 7.11 4.67
N GLU A 402 18.45 7.34 4.80
CA GLU A 402 19.26 7.96 3.73
C GLU A 402 19.61 6.94 2.64
N VAL A 403 19.78 5.68 3.03
CA VAL A 403 20.09 4.57 2.13
C VAL A 403 19.13 3.42 2.36
N ILE A 404 18.53 2.92 1.28
CA ILE A 404 17.66 1.75 1.30
C ILE A 404 18.34 0.66 0.49
N VAL A 405 18.54 -0.51 1.07
CA VAL A 405 19.04 -1.70 0.37
C VAL A 405 17.88 -2.67 0.19
N ILE A 406 17.66 -3.13 -1.03
CA ILE A 406 16.74 -4.23 -1.34
C ILE A 406 17.58 -5.37 -1.88
N ILE A 407 17.46 -6.56 -1.29
CA ILE A 407 18.18 -7.76 -1.75
C ILE A 407 17.27 -8.99 -1.80
N GLY A 408 17.27 -9.71 -2.92
CA GLY A 408 16.47 -10.93 -3.08
C GLY A 408 14.95 -10.69 -3.01
N ALA A 409 14.46 -9.51 -3.40
CA ALA A 409 13.07 -9.12 -3.22
C ALA A 409 12.51 -8.27 -4.38
N ASN A 410 11.24 -8.49 -4.72
CA ASN A 410 10.52 -7.69 -5.72
C ASN A 410 9.23 -7.05 -5.14
N PRO A 411 9.35 -5.98 -4.32
CA PRO A 411 8.22 -5.38 -3.63
C PRO A 411 7.10 -4.86 -4.54
N THR A 412 7.40 -4.38 -5.75
CA THR A 412 6.34 -3.85 -6.66
C THR A 412 5.31 -4.90 -7.05
N VAL A 413 5.68 -6.18 -7.00
CA VAL A 413 4.79 -7.31 -7.28
C VAL A 413 4.26 -7.93 -5.99
N ASN A 414 5.18 -8.27 -5.07
CA ASN A 414 4.87 -9.09 -3.90
C ASN A 414 4.19 -8.26 -2.80
N HIS A 415 4.65 -7.03 -2.59
CA HIS A 415 4.23 -6.14 -1.51
C HIS A 415 3.99 -4.70 -2.03
N PRO A 416 3.00 -4.46 -2.93
CA PRO A 416 2.95 -3.19 -3.67
C PRO A 416 2.82 -1.95 -2.77
N VAL A 417 2.08 -2.04 -1.65
CA VAL A 417 1.98 -0.95 -0.67
C VAL A 417 3.31 -0.69 0.06
N ALA A 418 4.12 -1.72 0.32
CA ALA A 418 5.48 -1.48 0.81
C ALA A 418 6.35 -0.77 -0.25
N ALA A 419 6.17 -1.13 -1.53
CA ALA A 419 6.89 -0.51 -2.63
C ALA A 419 6.57 0.99 -2.77
N THR A 420 5.35 1.44 -2.48
CA THR A 420 5.02 2.87 -2.55
C THR A 420 5.84 3.68 -1.56
N TRP A 421 6.00 3.22 -0.31
CA TRP A 421 6.86 3.89 0.68
C TRP A 421 8.32 3.99 0.23
N ILE A 422 8.85 2.94 -0.38
CA ILE A 422 10.21 2.95 -0.94
C ILE A 422 10.32 3.98 -2.07
N LYS A 423 9.35 4.00 -2.99
CA LYS A 423 9.31 4.96 -4.10
C LYS A 423 9.20 6.40 -3.60
N ASN A 424 8.37 6.66 -2.59
CA ASN A 424 8.25 7.99 -1.97
C ASN A 424 9.55 8.41 -1.28
N ALA A 425 10.21 7.51 -0.55
CA ALA A 425 11.48 7.79 0.10
C ALA A 425 12.56 8.17 -0.94
N VAL A 426 12.63 7.44 -2.06
CA VAL A 426 13.55 7.76 -3.16
C VAL A 426 13.26 9.13 -3.77
N ALA A 427 11.99 9.46 -4.02
CA ALA A 427 11.61 10.79 -4.52
C ALA A 427 11.99 11.92 -3.54
N ASN A 428 11.99 11.62 -2.24
CA ASN A 428 12.44 12.53 -1.18
C ASN A 428 13.96 12.49 -0.92
N GLY A 429 14.73 11.84 -1.80
CA GLY A 429 16.19 11.89 -1.80
C GLY A 429 16.92 10.69 -1.17
N SER A 430 16.20 9.67 -0.68
CA SER A 430 16.84 8.42 -0.24
C SER A 430 17.51 7.71 -1.40
N LYS A 431 18.72 7.18 -1.18
CA LYS A 431 19.47 6.42 -2.19
C LYS A 431 19.08 4.95 -2.12
N LEU A 432 18.40 4.46 -3.15
CA LEU A 432 18.04 3.05 -3.27
C LEU A 432 19.15 2.23 -3.93
N ILE A 433 19.55 1.14 -3.28
CA ILE A 433 20.43 0.11 -3.84
C ILE A 433 19.60 -1.16 -4.02
N VAL A 434 19.51 -1.66 -5.25
CA VAL A 434 18.84 -2.93 -5.56
C VAL A 434 19.90 -3.98 -5.87
N MET A 435 19.91 -5.06 -5.10
CA MET A 435 20.83 -6.18 -5.21
C MET A 435 20.02 -7.42 -5.60
N ASP A 436 19.85 -7.65 -6.90
CA ASP A 436 19.09 -8.80 -7.41
C ASP A 436 19.71 -9.31 -8.71
N PRO A 437 19.76 -10.62 -8.96
CA PRO A 437 20.29 -11.17 -10.22
C PRO A 437 19.41 -10.82 -11.43
N ARG A 438 18.16 -10.42 -11.18
CA ARG A 438 17.20 -9.96 -12.19
C ARG A 438 16.77 -8.53 -11.87
N ARG A 439 16.88 -7.63 -12.85
CA ARG A 439 16.37 -6.25 -12.71
C ARG A 439 14.84 -6.25 -12.53
N SER A 440 14.40 -5.55 -11.50
CA SER A 440 13.00 -5.26 -11.17
C SER A 440 12.62 -3.83 -11.57
N ASP A 441 11.34 -3.47 -11.49
CA ASP A 441 10.90 -2.10 -11.82
C ASP A 441 11.57 -1.04 -10.93
N LEU A 442 11.81 -1.38 -9.65
CA LEU A 442 12.55 -0.52 -8.72
C LEU A 442 14.00 -0.26 -9.15
N SER A 443 14.58 -1.13 -9.98
CA SER A 443 15.92 -0.89 -10.53
C SER A 443 16.00 0.37 -11.39
N ARG A 444 14.88 0.84 -11.95
CA ARG A 444 14.80 2.10 -12.71
C ARG A 444 14.92 3.34 -11.82
N LEU A 445 14.55 3.20 -10.54
CA LEU A 445 14.60 4.26 -9.53
C LEU A 445 15.85 4.13 -8.64
N ALA A 446 16.61 3.05 -8.80
CA ALA A 446 17.74 2.75 -7.96
C ALA A 446 18.92 3.69 -8.25
N HIS A 447 19.53 4.21 -7.18
CA HIS A 447 20.84 4.87 -7.23
C HIS A 447 21.92 3.91 -7.75
N ARG A 448 21.87 2.64 -7.33
CA ARG A 448 22.70 1.55 -7.88
C ARG A 448 21.89 0.26 -7.98
N SER A 449 22.08 -0.46 -9.09
CA SER A 449 21.55 -1.81 -9.27
C SER A 449 22.73 -2.77 -9.44
N LEU A 450 22.87 -3.71 -8.51
CA LEU A 450 23.92 -4.72 -8.47
C LEU A 450 23.31 -6.03 -8.95
N GLN A 451 23.46 -6.28 -10.25
CA GLN A 451 22.99 -7.50 -10.88
C GLN A 451 24.02 -8.62 -10.73
N PHE A 452 24.11 -9.17 -9.53
CA PHE A 452 25.07 -10.22 -9.20
C PHE A 452 24.67 -11.57 -9.83
N ARG A 453 25.60 -12.52 -9.93
CA ARG A 453 25.28 -13.87 -10.41
C ARG A 453 24.43 -14.60 -9.38
N ALA A 454 23.36 -15.28 -9.81
CA ALA A 454 22.53 -16.03 -8.86
C ALA A 454 23.39 -16.98 -8.01
N ASP A 455 23.06 -17.12 -6.72
CA ASP A 455 23.79 -17.93 -5.73
C ASP A 455 25.18 -17.39 -5.32
N THR A 456 25.44 -16.10 -5.52
CA THR A 456 26.73 -15.46 -5.15
C THR A 456 26.57 -14.16 -4.35
N ASP A 457 25.40 -13.95 -3.76
CA ASP A 457 25.09 -12.83 -2.87
C ASP A 457 25.99 -12.81 -1.63
N VAL A 458 26.25 -13.97 -1.01
CA VAL A 458 27.15 -14.05 0.16
C VAL A 458 28.57 -13.55 -0.16
N ALA A 459 29.09 -13.87 -1.36
CA ALA A 459 30.40 -13.38 -1.80
C ALA A 459 30.40 -11.85 -1.96
N MET A 460 29.33 -11.27 -2.51
CA MET A 460 29.15 -9.83 -2.62
C MET A 460 29.04 -9.15 -1.25
N LEU A 461 28.23 -9.71 -0.34
CA LEU A 461 28.03 -9.17 1.01
C LEU A 461 29.32 -9.24 1.83
N ASN A 462 30.09 -10.33 1.75
CA ASN A 462 31.39 -10.43 2.41
C ASN A 462 32.40 -9.41 1.87
N ALA A 463 32.39 -9.11 0.57
CA ALA A 463 33.21 -8.03 0.03
C ALA A 463 32.80 -6.64 0.52
N MET A 464 31.49 -6.39 0.69
CA MET A 464 31.04 -5.14 1.30
C MET A 464 31.49 -5.05 2.76
N MET A 465 31.32 -6.10 3.55
CA MET A 465 31.79 -6.14 4.94
C MET A 465 33.30 -5.98 5.04
N HIS A 466 34.08 -6.62 4.15
CA HIS A 466 35.53 -6.43 4.06
C HIS A 466 35.90 -4.96 3.92
N VAL A 467 35.27 -4.24 2.99
CA VAL A 467 35.55 -2.80 2.79
C VAL A 467 35.24 -2.00 4.04
N ILE A 468 34.07 -2.21 4.65
CA ILE A 468 33.64 -1.47 5.84
C ILE A 468 34.61 -1.68 7.01
N VAL A 469 35.03 -2.93 7.24
CA VAL A 469 35.95 -3.29 8.31
C VAL A 469 37.36 -2.79 8.04
N ASN A 470 37.90 -3.03 6.84
CA ASN A 470 39.28 -2.68 6.48
C ASN A 470 39.50 -1.16 6.38
N GLU A 471 38.47 -0.39 6.05
CA GLU A 471 38.51 1.07 6.00
C GLU A 471 38.10 1.74 7.33
N ASN A 472 37.84 0.97 8.38
CA ASN A 472 37.41 1.46 9.71
C ASN A 472 36.13 2.35 9.64
N LEU A 473 35.14 1.91 8.87
CA LEU A 473 33.84 2.60 8.71
C LEU A 473 32.76 2.05 9.67
N VAL A 474 33.15 1.27 10.67
CA VAL A 474 32.22 0.71 11.66
C VAL A 474 31.92 1.69 12.78
N ASP A 475 30.75 1.54 13.41
CA ASP A 475 30.45 2.21 14.68
C ASP A 475 31.03 1.39 15.85
N GLU A 476 32.21 1.78 16.31
CA GLU A 476 32.91 1.11 17.43
C GLU A 476 32.09 1.13 18.73
N GLY A 477 31.34 2.21 18.98
CA GLY A 477 30.51 2.35 20.18
C GLY A 477 29.34 1.36 20.16
N PHE A 478 28.70 1.20 18.99
CA PHE A 478 27.66 0.19 18.81
C PHE A 478 28.21 -1.23 18.98
N ILE A 479 29.33 -1.55 18.33
CA ILE A 479 29.97 -2.87 18.42
C ILE A 479 30.27 -3.22 19.88
N ALA A 480 30.95 -2.33 20.60
CA ALA A 480 31.36 -2.56 21.98
C ALA A 480 30.18 -2.71 22.95
N SER A 481 29.06 -2.03 22.70
CA SER A 481 27.93 -1.99 23.63
C SER A 481 26.78 -2.94 23.30
N ARG A 482 26.67 -3.42 22.05
CA ARG A 482 25.49 -4.17 21.55
C ARG A 482 25.81 -5.49 20.86
N THR A 483 27.08 -5.84 20.65
CA THR A 483 27.47 -7.02 19.88
C THR A 483 28.47 -7.90 20.62
N ILE A 484 28.64 -9.13 20.14
CA ILE A 484 29.70 -10.07 20.51
C ILE A 484 30.26 -10.71 19.22
N GLY A 485 31.48 -11.23 19.24
CA GLY A 485 32.04 -11.97 18.11
C GLY A 485 32.59 -11.12 16.95
N TYR A 486 32.81 -9.82 17.17
CA TYR A 486 33.26 -8.90 16.11
C TYR A 486 34.69 -9.21 15.61
N GLU A 487 35.60 -9.61 16.51
CA GLU A 487 36.98 -9.92 16.12
C GLU A 487 37.04 -11.16 15.21
N GLU A 488 36.20 -12.16 15.49
CA GLU A 488 36.04 -13.35 14.64
C GLU A 488 35.46 -12.98 13.27
N LEU A 489 34.44 -12.11 13.23
CA LEU A 489 33.89 -11.58 11.98
C LEU A 489 34.96 -10.83 11.18
N LYS A 490 35.71 -9.94 11.83
CA LYS A 490 36.79 -9.13 11.24
C LYS A 490 37.87 -10.03 10.64
N ALA A 491 38.30 -11.06 11.37
CA ALA A 491 39.26 -12.04 10.87
C ALA A 491 38.70 -12.83 9.68
N ASN A 492 37.41 -13.20 9.71
CA ASN A 492 36.74 -13.90 8.62
C ASN A 492 36.72 -13.06 7.34
N VAL A 493 36.23 -11.82 7.40
CA VAL A 493 36.05 -10.99 6.20
C VAL A 493 37.36 -10.47 5.60
N ALA A 494 38.50 -10.60 6.29
CA ALA A 494 39.81 -10.14 5.81
C ALA A 494 40.19 -10.72 4.43
N GLU A 495 39.81 -11.97 4.15
CA GLU A 495 40.14 -12.65 2.89
C GLU A 495 39.17 -12.37 1.73
N TYR A 496 38.10 -11.60 1.98
CA TYR A 496 37.01 -11.37 1.03
C TYR A 496 37.12 -10.02 0.32
N SER A 497 38.33 -9.56 -0.03
CA SER A 497 38.53 -8.29 -0.75
C SER A 497 37.65 -8.18 -2.02
N PRO A 498 37.17 -6.99 -2.39
CA PRO A 498 36.41 -6.77 -3.63
C PRO A 498 37.05 -7.38 -4.88
N GLU A 499 38.37 -7.32 -5.04
CA GLU A 499 39.09 -7.91 -6.17
C GLU A 499 38.92 -9.43 -6.27
N LYS A 500 38.91 -10.12 -5.13
CA LYS A 500 38.72 -11.57 -5.06
C LYS A 500 37.27 -11.97 -5.29
N MET A 501 36.32 -11.16 -4.82
CA MET A 501 34.89 -11.49 -4.90
C MET A 501 34.23 -11.05 -6.21
N ALA A 502 34.72 -9.99 -6.85
CA ALA A 502 34.23 -9.52 -8.15
C ALA A 502 34.13 -10.62 -9.23
N PRO A 503 35.15 -11.47 -9.45
CA PRO A 503 35.04 -12.56 -10.43
C PRO A 503 34.07 -13.67 -10.00
N ILE A 504 33.65 -13.75 -8.74
CA ILE A 504 32.65 -14.71 -8.24
C ILE A 504 31.25 -14.13 -8.46
N CYS A 505 30.98 -12.96 -7.86
CA CYS A 505 29.66 -12.37 -7.86
C CYS A 505 29.30 -11.62 -9.14
N GLY A 506 30.28 -11.29 -9.97
CA GLY A 506 30.09 -10.57 -11.22
C GLY A 506 29.86 -9.06 -11.06
N ILE A 507 30.08 -8.52 -9.85
CA ILE A 507 30.03 -7.08 -9.59
C ILE A 507 31.46 -6.54 -9.54
N ASP A 508 31.72 -5.45 -10.26
CA ASP A 508 33.01 -4.77 -10.27
C ASP A 508 33.48 -4.35 -8.86
N ALA A 509 34.78 -4.46 -8.60
CA ALA A 509 35.38 -4.21 -7.28
C ALA A 509 35.18 -2.76 -6.81
N GLU A 510 35.30 -1.77 -7.70
CA GLU A 510 35.06 -0.36 -7.35
C GLU A 510 33.58 -0.10 -7.07
N THR A 511 32.69 -0.81 -7.76
CA THR A 511 31.25 -0.75 -7.44
C THR A 511 30.97 -1.30 -6.04
N LEU A 512 31.58 -2.43 -5.66
CA LEU A 512 31.45 -2.99 -4.32
C LEU A 512 31.96 -2.01 -3.25
N ARG A 513 33.13 -1.40 -3.46
CA ARG A 513 33.67 -0.36 -2.55
C ARG A 513 32.73 0.83 -2.41
N TYR A 514 32.26 1.35 -3.54
CA TYR A 514 31.39 2.51 -3.56
C TYR A 514 30.12 2.27 -2.75
N VAL A 515 29.47 1.12 -2.97
CA VAL A 515 28.21 0.76 -2.30
C VAL A 515 28.43 0.50 -0.82
N ALA A 516 29.53 -0.18 -0.45
CA ALA A 516 29.91 -0.41 0.94
C ALA A 516 30.14 0.90 1.71
N ARG A 517 30.92 1.82 1.14
CA ARG A 517 31.17 3.16 1.71
C ARG A 517 29.89 3.97 1.83
N LEU A 518 29.04 3.95 0.80
CA LEU A 518 27.76 4.64 0.81
C LEU A 518 26.84 4.12 1.92
N TYR A 519 26.75 2.81 2.08
CA TYR A 519 25.95 2.20 3.14
C TYR A 519 26.49 2.53 4.54
N ALA A 520 27.80 2.43 4.75
CA ALA A 520 28.42 2.60 6.07
C ALA A 520 28.49 4.05 6.55
N THR A 521 28.58 5.02 5.64
CA THR A 521 28.67 6.46 5.99
C THR A 521 27.31 7.16 6.07
N SER A 522 26.22 6.43 5.78
CA SER A 522 24.84 6.89 5.93
C SER A 522 24.48 7.09 7.41
N LYS A 523 23.72 8.15 7.72
CA LYS A 523 23.22 8.38 9.10
C LYS A 523 22.11 7.41 9.49
N GLY A 524 21.50 6.73 8.53
CA GLY A 524 20.41 5.80 8.76
C GLY A 524 20.15 4.98 7.51
N SER A 525 20.34 3.68 7.60
CA SER A 525 20.17 2.74 6.48
C SER A 525 19.15 1.66 6.84
N MET A 526 18.37 1.22 5.86
CA MET A 526 17.44 0.09 6.02
C MET A 526 17.72 -0.97 4.98
N ILE A 527 17.77 -2.23 5.42
CA ILE A 527 17.91 -3.40 4.55
C ILE A 527 16.57 -4.13 4.53
N LEU A 528 16.04 -4.34 3.33
CA LEU A 528 14.85 -5.13 3.07
C LEU A 528 15.27 -6.34 2.24
N TRP A 529 14.95 -7.55 2.72
CA TRP A 529 15.28 -8.77 2.01
C TRP A 529 14.06 -9.65 1.79
N GLY A 530 14.19 -10.62 0.88
CA GLY A 530 13.14 -11.55 0.49
C GLY A 530 13.63 -12.98 0.36
N MET A 531 13.07 -13.70 -0.60
CA MET A 531 13.34 -15.13 -0.83
C MET A 531 14.55 -15.39 -1.74
N GLY A 532 15.15 -14.34 -2.32
CA GLY A 532 16.29 -14.46 -3.23
C GLY A 532 17.66 -14.33 -2.55
N VAL A 533 17.72 -14.51 -1.24
CA VAL A 533 18.95 -14.47 -0.43
C VAL A 533 19.29 -15.90 0.02
N SER A 534 20.56 -16.27 -0.12
CA SER A 534 21.09 -17.60 0.23
C SER A 534 21.29 -17.80 1.73
#